data_AF-A0A349D0L4-F1
#
_entry.id   AF-A0A349D0L4-F1
#
_cell.length_a   1.000
_cell.length_b   1.000
_cell.length_c   1.000
_cell.angle_alpha   90.00
_cell.angle_beta   90.00
_cell.angle_gamma   90.00
#
_symmetry.space_group_name_H-M   'P 1'
#
loop_
_entity.id
_entity.type
_entity.pdbx_description
1 polymer ?
#
loop_
_entity_poly.entity_id
_entity_poly.type
_entity_poly.pdbx_seq_one_letter_code
_entity_poly.pdbx_strand_id
1 'polypeptide(L)'
;MILSPFPGTPLITQGTGQHPEIYSQYGYLGHNGIDFNAPVGTKVYAPHDGVATVKDDGANGYGLYVVIDGPARRSLLAHLSKALVKNGEAVYQGNPVGLSGKSGSSTAPHLHWTYKLLKNGVVQNKNNGYDGAMDATEVTRLWLPQNMHHDSQYTDDARPYLSMTFASNQYIKNTGATT
;
A
#
# COMPACT_ATOMS: atom_id res chain seq x y z
N MET A 1 11.76 7.94 -3.81
CA MET A 1 11.32 7.50 -2.47
C MET A 1 9.87 7.01 -2.58
N ILE A 2 9.40 6.13 -1.70
CA ILE A 2 7.97 5.71 -1.63
C ILE A 2 7.45 6.20 -0.28
N LEU A 3 6.30 6.89 -0.29
CA LEU A 3 5.66 7.39 0.93
C LEU A 3 4.60 6.42 1.42
N SER A 4 4.36 6.49 2.72
CA SER A 4 3.16 5.96 3.33
C SER A 4 1.92 6.52 2.64
N PRO A 5 0.92 5.69 2.32
CA PRO A 5 -0.37 6.18 1.84
C PRO A 5 -1.21 6.84 2.95
N PHE A 6 -0.71 6.91 4.20
CA PHE A 6 -1.32 7.60 5.34
C PHE A 6 -0.43 8.67 5.98
N PRO A 7 -1.04 9.69 6.62
CA PRO A 7 -0.32 10.60 7.50
C PRO A 7 0.10 9.87 8.80
N GLY A 8 1.23 10.29 9.38
CA GLY A 8 1.67 9.83 10.71
C GLY A 8 2.13 8.37 10.78
N THR A 9 1.91 7.75 11.94
CA THR A 9 2.26 6.35 12.23
C THR A 9 1.01 5.46 12.14
N PRO A 10 0.74 4.82 11.00
CA PRO A 10 -0.39 3.91 10.88
C PRO A 10 -0.13 2.61 11.66
N LEU A 11 -1.17 2.11 12.33
CA LEU A 11 -1.14 0.79 12.95
C LEU A 11 -1.31 -0.27 11.87
N ILE A 12 -0.33 -1.18 11.74
CA ILE A 12 -0.47 -2.37 10.91
C ILE A 12 -1.42 -3.33 11.60
N THR A 13 -2.48 -3.73 10.89
CA THR A 13 -3.44 -4.72 11.37
C THR A 13 -3.17 -6.11 10.77
N GLN A 14 -2.53 -6.16 9.61
CA GLN A 14 -2.17 -7.41 8.95
C GLN A 14 -0.94 -7.24 8.03
N GLY A 15 0.02 -8.16 8.14
CA GLY A 15 1.24 -8.17 7.32
C GLY A 15 1.11 -9.03 6.06
N THR A 16 2.07 -8.90 5.14
CA THR A 16 2.17 -9.76 3.95
C THR A 16 2.44 -11.21 4.35
N GLY A 17 1.81 -12.15 3.67
CA GLY A 17 1.94 -13.60 3.90
C GLY A 17 1.10 -14.16 5.04
N GLN A 18 0.42 -13.33 5.83
CA GLN A 18 -0.44 -13.80 6.92
C GLN A 18 -1.70 -14.52 6.41
N HIS A 19 -2.25 -15.41 7.24
CA HIS A 19 -3.50 -16.16 7.01
C HIS A 19 -3.57 -16.96 5.68
N PRO A 20 -2.58 -17.81 5.35
CA PRO A 20 -2.60 -18.65 4.14
C PRO A 20 -3.89 -19.45 3.96
N GLU A 21 -4.51 -19.89 5.06
CA GLU A 21 -5.79 -20.59 5.08
C GLU A 21 -6.94 -19.76 4.47
N ILE A 22 -6.93 -18.44 4.68
CA ILE A 22 -7.94 -17.53 4.13
C ILE A 22 -7.63 -17.21 2.67
N TYR A 23 -6.37 -16.91 2.34
CA TYR A 23 -6.03 -16.38 1.01
C TYR A 23 -5.80 -17.45 -0.06
N SER A 24 -5.72 -18.72 0.32
CA SER A 24 -5.67 -19.86 -0.60
C SER A 24 -6.84 -19.87 -1.59
N GLN A 25 -8.02 -19.41 -1.18
CA GLN A 25 -9.21 -19.30 -2.05
C GLN A 25 -9.00 -18.31 -3.21
N TYR A 26 -8.06 -17.37 -3.08
CA TYR A 26 -7.68 -16.40 -4.11
C TYR A 26 -6.42 -16.83 -4.88
N GLY A 27 -5.91 -18.04 -4.62
CA GLY A 27 -4.68 -18.55 -5.25
C GLY A 27 -3.38 -17.97 -4.68
N TYR A 28 -3.43 -17.32 -3.51
CA TYR A 28 -2.24 -16.76 -2.86
C TYR A 28 -1.77 -17.64 -1.70
N LEU A 29 -0.46 -17.60 -1.44
CA LEU A 29 0.17 -18.27 -0.28
C LEU A 29 -0.04 -17.51 1.05
N GLY A 30 -0.96 -16.54 1.08
CA GLY A 30 -1.20 -15.64 2.19
C GLY A 30 -1.61 -14.25 1.71
N HIS A 31 -1.73 -13.33 2.65
CA HIS A 31 -2.10 -11.95 2.39
C HIS A 31 -1.12 -11.26 1.43
N ASN A 32 -1.60 -10.77 0.27
CA ASN A 32 -0.74 -10.21 -0.79
C ASN A 32 -0.55 -8.69 -0.70
N GLY A 33 -0.52 -8.17 0.52
CA GLY A 33 -0.36 -6.75 0.81
C GLY A 33 -0.10 -6.51 2.29
N ILE A 34 -0.27 -5.26 2.70
CA ILE A 34 -0.20 -4.83 4.09
C ILE A 34 -1.46 -4.04 4.41
N ASP A 35 -2.05 -4.33 5.56
CA ASP A 35 -3.25 -3.66 6.04
C ASP A 35 -2.93 -2.72 7.17
N PHE A 36 -3.54 -1.54 7.10
CA PHE A 36 -3.48 -0.55 8.16
C PHE A 36 -4.87 -0.23 8.69
N ASN A 37 -4.97 -0.08 10.00
CA ASN A 37 -6.18 0.44 10.63
C ASN A 37 -6.49 1.82 10.09
N ALA A 38 -7.67 1.98 9.50
CA ALA A 38 -8.08 3.23 8.87
C ALA A 38 -9.61 3.40 8.96
N PRO A 39 -10.10 4.26 9.86
CA PRO A 39 -11.52 4.60 9.92
C PRO A 39 -12.03 5.06 8.56
N VAL A 40 -13.28 4.73 8.22
CA VAL A 40 -13.91 5.16 6.96
C VAL A 40 -13.77 6.67 6.79
N GLY A 41 -13.35 7.10 5.59
CA GLY A 41 -13.18 8.52 5.28
C GLY A 41 -11.77 9.06 5.51
N THR A 42 -10.82 8.24 5.99
CA THR A 42 -9.42 8.67 6.14
C THR A 42 -8.81 8.90 4.76
N LYS A 43 -8.15 10.04 4.54
CA LYS A 43 -7.49 10.32 3.25
C LYS A 43 -6.36 9.33 2.98
N VAL A 44 -6.37 8.79 1.77
CA VAL A 44 -5.36 7.89 1.22
C VAL A 44 -4.58 8.64 0.14
N TYR A 45 -3.25 8.58 0.22
CA TYR A 45 -2.35 9.33 -0.66
C TYR A 45 -1.58 8.42 -1.61
N ALA A 46 -1.19 8.97 -2.77
CA ALA A 46 -0.35 8.29 -3.74
C ALA A 46 1.04 8.01 -3.11
N PRO A 47 1.45 6.74 -2.97
CA PRO A 47 2.74 6.40 -2.39
C PRO A 47 3.90 6.77 -3.32
N HIS A 48 3.62 6.98 -4.60
CA HIS A 48 4.59 7.40 -5.61
C HIS A 48 3.90 8.01 -6.84
N ASP A 49 4.69 8.70 -7.67
CA ASP A 49 4.24 9.19 -8.97
C ASP A 49 3.77 8.06 -9.89
N GLY A 50 2.79 8.34 -10.74
CA GLY A 50 2.31 7.40 -11.74
C GLY A 50 0.99 7.82 -12.39
N VAL A 51 0.37 6.87 -13.07
CA VAL A 51 -0.97 7.01 -13.66
C VAL A 51 -1.97 6.19 -12.84
N ALA A 52 -3.05 6.83 -12.40
CA ALA A 52 -4.09 6.21 -11.61
C ALA A 52 -5.14 5.49 -12.48
N THR A 53 -5.60 4.34 -12.00
CA THR A 53 -6.75 3.61 -12.52
C THR A 53 -7.64 3.20 -11.35
N VAL A 54 -8.88 3.68 -11.36
CA VAL A 54 -9.94 3.30 -10.44
C VAL A 54 -10.58 2.00 -10.92
N LYS A 55 -10.78 1.07 -9.99
CA LYS A 55 -11.45 -0.20 -10.22
C LYS A 55 -12.41 -0.50 -9.07
N ASP A 56 -13.42 -1.30 -9.35
CA ASP A 56 -14.43 -1.69 -8.38
C ASP A 56 -14.84 -3.16 -8.59
N ASP A 57 -14.50 -4.01 -7.63
CA ASP A 57 -14.87 -5.43 -7.59
C ASP A 57 -16.22 -5.65 -6.85
N GLY A 58 -16.90 -4.56 -6.45
CA GLY A 58 -18.17 -4.57 -5.74
C GLY A 58 -18.05 -5.09 -4.31
N ALA A 59 -18.84 -6.11 -3.97
CA ALA A 59 -18.84 -6.73 -2.64
C ALA A 59 -17.74 -7.80 -2.45
N ASN A 60 -16.90 -8.03 -3.47
CA ASN A 60 -15.86 -9.06 -3.47
C ASN A 60 -14.47 -8.43 -3.54
N GLY A 61 -13.44 -9.26 -3.29
CA GLY A 61 -12.04 -8.91 -3.53
C GLY A 61 -11.66 -7.59 -2.86
N TYR A 62 -11.07 -6.68 -3.64
CA TYR A 62 -10.57 -5.39 -3.15
C TYR A 62 -11.64 -4.31 -2.98
N GLY A 63 -12.89 -4.58 -3.39
CA GLY A 63 -13.94 -3.57 -3.40
C GLY A 63 -13.62 -2.43 -4.35
N LEU A 64 -13.78 -1.18 -3.88
CA LEU A 64 -13.32 0.00 -4.60
C LEU A 64 -11.82 0.22 -4.31
N TYR A 65 -11.01 0.36 -5.35
CA TYR A 65 -9.57 0.56 -5.21
C TYR A 65 -8.97 1.42 -6.31
N VAL A 66 -7.79 1.97 -6.02
CA VAL A 66 -6.97 2.71 -6.98
C VAL A 66 -5.67 1.96 -7.22
N VAL A 67 -5.37 1.70 -8.49
CA VAL A 67 -4.06 1.22 -8.94
C VAL A 67 -3.26 2.43 -9.44
N ILE A 68 -2.01 2.56 -9.01
CA ILE A 68 -1.08 3.59 -9.48
C ILE A 68 0.09 2.89 -10.15
N ASP A 69 0.24 3.14 -11.45
CA ASP A 69 1.32 2.61 -12.27
C ASP A 69 2.40 3.66 -12.51
N GLY A 70 3.57 3.43 -11.92
CA GLY A 70 4.80 4.17 -12.21
C GLY A 70 5.74 3.38 -13.13
N PRO A 71 6.87 3.97 -13.53
CA PRO A 71 7.80 3.33 -14.48
C PRO A 71 8.44 2.03 -13.96
N ALA A 72 8.64 1.92 -12.65
CA ALA A 72 9.34 0.80 -12.01
C ALA A 72 8.53 0.12 -10.89
N ARG A 73 7.28 0.54 -10.67
CA ARG A 73 6.48 0.10 -9.52
C ARG A 73 4.99 0.29 -9.73
N ARG A 74 4.20 -0.58 -9.09
CA ARG A 74 2.74 -0.52 -9.05
C ARG A 74 2.28 -0.58 -7.61
N SER A 75 1.36 0.30 -7.26
CA SER A 75 0.63 0.23 -5.99
C SER A 75 -0.85 -0.01 -6.24
N LEU A 76 -1.49 -0.81 -5.39
CA LEU A 76 -2.94 -0.97 -5.32
C LEU A 76 -3.40 -0.59 -3.92
N LEU A 77 -4.37 0.30 -3.83
CA LEU A 77 -4.90 0.90 -2.59
C LEU A 77 -6.39 0.58 -2.50
N ALA A 78 -6.78 -0.34 -1.62
CA ALA A 78 -8.08 -1.01 -1.65
C ALA A 78 -8.99 -0.74 -0.46
N HIS A 79 -10.19 -1.33 -0.53
CA HIS A 79 -11.28 -1.17 0.43
C HIS A 79 -11.73 0.29 0.59
N LEU A 80 -11.56 1.11 -0.44
CA LEU A 80 -11.89 2.53 -0.38
C LEU A 80 -13.41 2.75 -0.26
N SER A 81 -13.80 3.84 0.39
CA SER A 81 -15.19 4.34 0.35
C SER A 81 -15.42 5.27 -0.83
N LYS A 82 -14.36 5.93 -1.32
CA LYS A 82 -14.43 6.86 -2.44
C LYS A 82 -13.07 6.99 -3.13
N ALA A 83 -13.05 6.98 -4.45
CA ALA A 83 -11.90 7.41 -5.23
C ALA A 83 -11.94 8.95 -5.42
N LEU A 84 -10.78 9.59 -5.33
CA LEU A 84 -10.62 11.05 -5.53
C LEU A 84 -9.95 11.40 -6.86
N VAL A 85 -9.62 10.38 -7.65
CA VAL A 85 -8.97 10.48 -8.96
C VAL A 85 -9.80 9.77 -10.02
N LYS A 86 -9.47 9.99 -11.29
CA LYS A 86 -10.11 9.36 -12.45
C LYS A 86 -9.14 8.40 -13.17
N ASN A 87 -9.70 7.55 -14.02
CA ASN A 87 -8.91 6.67 -14.88
C ASN A 87 -8.02 7.48 -15.84
N GLY A 88 -6.73 7.16 -15.86
CA GLY A 88 -5.74 7.84 -16.69
C GLY A 88 -5.18 9.12 -16.07
N GLU A 89 -5.58 9.48 -14.85
CA GLU A 89 -5.10 10.68 -14.19
C GLU A 89 -3.64 10.52 -13.75
N ALA A 90 -2.79 11.47 -14.12
CA ALA A 90 -1.43 11.54 -13.61
C ALA A 90 -1.47 12.02 -12.16
N VAL A 91 -0.87 11.24 -11.26
CA VAL A 91 -0.77 11.57 -9.84
C VAL A 91 0.70 11.68 -9.45
N TYR A 92 0.99 12.64 -8.59
CA TYR A 92 2.28 12.79 -7.95
C TYR A 92 2.24 12.22 -6.56
N GLN A 93 3.38 11.75 -6.07
CA GLN A 93 3.56 11.31 -4.70
C GLN A 93 2.96 12.32 -3.71
N GLY A 94 2.16 11.82 -2.77
CA GLY A 94 1.46 12.65 -1.78
C GLY A 94 0.15 13.29 -2.27
N ASN A 95 -0.25 13.10 -3.53
CA ASN A 95 -1.59 13.51 -3.96
C ASN A 95 -2.67 12.64 -3.30
N PRO A 96 -3.81 13.22 -2.87
CA PRO A 96 -4.93 12.45 -2.34
C PRO A 96 -5.57 11.65 -3.48
N VAL A 97 -5.71 10.34 -3.32
CA VAL A 97 -6.24 9.44 -4.36
C VAL A 97 -7.54 8.75 -3.95
N GLY A 98 -7.84 8.73 -2.66
CA GLY A 98 -9.05 8.08 -2.17
C GLY A 98 -9.33 8.41 -0.71
N LEU A 99 -10.46 7.89 -0.25
CA LEU A 99 -10.84 7.81 1.15
C LEU A 99 -10.95 6.33 1.55
N SER A 100 -10.33 5.92 2.66
CA SER A 100 -10.45 4.56 3.18
C SER A 100 -11.91 4.19 3.47
N GLY A 101 -12.19 2.90 3.52
CA GLY A 101 -13.55 2.41 3.67
C GLY A 101 -13.58 0.97 4.16
N LYS A 102 -14.62 0.27 3.74
CA LYS A 102 -14.89 -1.15 4.03
C LYS A 102 -15.60 -1.81 2.84
N SER A 103 -15.25 -1.39 1.62
CA SER A 103 -15.81 -2.02 0.40
C SER A 103 -15.12 -3.36 0.13
N GLY A 104 -15.74 -4.22 -0.67
CA GLY A 104 -15.20 -5.54 -1.00
C GLY A 104 -15.19 -6.52 0.17
N SER A 105 -14.28 -7.49 0.11
CA SER A 105 -14.11 -8.54 1.12
C SER A 105 -13.31 -8.01 2.32
N SER A 106 -13.97 -7.19 3.16
CA SER A 106 -13.35 -6.53 4.32
C SER A 106 -14.18 -6.74 5.59
N THR A 107 -13.55 -7.20 6.67
CA THR A 107 -14.22 -7.48 7.96
C THR A 107 -14.46 -6.20 8.78
N ALA A 108 -13.53 -5.25 8.71
CA ALA A 108 -13.59 -3.95 9.38
C ALA A 108 -12.88 -2.86 8.55
N PRO A 109 -13.18 -1.56 8.75
CA PRO A 109 -12.54 -0.50 7.98
C PRO A 109 -11.00 -0.50 8.09
N HIS A 110 -10.33 -0.57 6.93
CA HIS A 110 -8.88 -0.54 6.81
C HIS A 110 -8.48 -0.10 5.40
N LEU A 111 -7.19 0.11 5.19
CA LEU A 111 -6.61 0.20 3.84
C LEU A 111 -5.71 -1.00 3.62
N HIS A 112 -5.98 -1.71 2.55
CA HIS A 112 -5.09 -2.71 1.97
C HIS A 112 -4.16 -2.05 0.95
N TRP A 113 -2.85 -2.25 1.11
CA TRP A 113 -1.84 -1.79 0.15
C TRP A 113 -1.03 -2.97 -0.41
N THR A 114 -1.15 -3.21 -1.72
CA THR A 114 -0.23 -4.10 -2.45
C THR A 114 0.82 -3.26 -3.17
N TYR A 115 2.09 -3.68 -3.07
CA TYR A 115 3.20 -3.09 -3.80
C TYR A 115 3.89 -4.12 -4.71
N LYS A 116 4.18 -3.75 -5.96
CA LYS A 116 4.86 -4.60 -6.95
C LYS A 116 5.98 -3.85 -7.65
N LEU A 117 7.05 -4.56 -8.01
CA LEU A 117 8.11 -4.04 -8.87
C LEU A 117 7.79 -4.27 -10.34
N LEU A 118 8.07 -3.27 -11.17
CA LEU A 118 7.88 -3.32 -12.62
C LEU A 118 9.23 -3.18 -13.34
N LYS A 119 9.37 -3.87 -14.46
CA LYS A 119 10.43 -3.65 -15.46
C LYS A 119 9.77 -3.49 -16.82
N ASN A 120 9.98 -2.34 -17.46
CA ASN A 120 9.34 -1.99 -18.74
C ASN A 120 7.80 -2.16 -18.71
N GLY A 121 7.15 -1.73 -17.63
CA GLY A 121 5.70 -1.86 -17.43
C GLY A 121 5.21 -3.26 -17.06
N VAL A 122 6.09 -4.25 -16.97
CA VAL A 122 5.74 -5.65 -16.64
C VAL A 122 6.01 -5.91 -15.17
N VAL A 123 5.03 -6.46 -14.46
CA VAL A 123 5.19 -6.92 -13.06
C VAL A 123 6.24 -8.03 -12.99
N GLN A 124 7.19 -7.88 -12.08
CA GLN A 124 8.26 -8.84 -11.85
C GLN A 124 7.87 -9.88 -10.80
N ASN A 125 8.56 -11.03 -10.80
CA ASN A 125 8.42 -12.08 -9.79
C ASN A 125 6.97 -12.60 -9.59
N LYS A 126 6.20 -12.73 -10.67
CA LYS A 126 4.77 -13.12 -10.59
C LYS A 126 4.54 -14.49 -9.97
N ASN A 127 5.52 -15.38 -10.03
CA ASN A 127 5.44 -16.75 -9.52
C ASN A 127 5.77 -16.88 -8.02
N ASN A 128 5.92 -15.76 -7.30
CA ASN A 128 6.24 -15.76 -5.87
C ASN A 128 5.09 -16.17 -4.93
N GLY A 129 3.98 -16.68 -5.47
CA GLY A 129 2.78 -17.02 -4.70
C GLY A 129 1.88 -15.84 -4.33
N TYR A 130 2.23 -14.61 -4.75
CA TYR A 130 1.47 -13.38 -4.46
C TYR A 130 1.26 -12.50 -5.72
N ASP A 131 1.38 -13.09 -6.92
CA ASP A 131 1.33 -12.38 -8.21
C ASP A 131 2.31 -11.19 -8.30
N GLY A 132 3.52 -11.36 -7.76
CA GLY A 132 4.56 -10.34 -7.76
C GLY A 132 4.36 -9.22 -6.72
N ALA A 133 3.35 -9.34 -5.86
CA ALA A 133 3.28 -8.53 -4.65
C ALA A 133 4.45 -8.87 -3.73
N MET A 134 5.04 -7.84 -3.13
CA MET A 134 6.06 -7.97 -2.10
C MET A 134 5.68 -7.14 -0.89
N ASP A 135 6.34 -7.43 0.24
CA ASP A 135 6.18 -6.64 1.45
C ASP A 135 6.65 -5.20 1.19
N ALA A 136 5.72 -4.25 1.28
CA ALA A 136 6.00 -2.84 1.03
C ALA A 136 6.95 -2.25 2.09
N THR A 137 7.08 -2.88 3.26
CA THR A 137 7.96 -2.42 4.35
C THR A 137 9.45 -2.58 4.02
N GLU A 138 9.81 -3.46 3.09
CA GLU A 138 11.18 -3.68 2.63
C GLU A 138 11.71 -2.57 1.73
N VAL A 139 10.82 -1.81 1.08
CA VAL A 139 11.15 -0.84 0.01
C VAL A 139 10.76 0.60 0.33
N THR A 140 9.92 0.78 1.33
CA THR A 140 9.72 2.08 1.96
C THR A 140 10.88 2.28 2.95
N ARG A 141 11.45 3.48 3.05
CA ARG A 141 12.59 3.79 3.94
C ARG A 141 12.18 3.78 5.44
N LEU A 142 11.36 2.81 5.86
CA LEU A 142 10.84 2.66 7.22
C LEU A 142 11.93 2.36 8.26
N TRP A 143 13.14 2.08 7.77
CA TRP A 143 14.29 1.61 8.53
C TRP A 143 15.39 2.66 8.72
N LEU A 144 15.30 3.83 8.09
CA LEU A 144 16.36 4.84 8.18
C LEU A 144 16.04 5.92 9.23
N PRO A 145 17.03 6.34 10.03
CA PRO A 145 16.92 7.54 10.86
C PRO A 145 16.53 8.76 10.00
N GLN A 146 15.56 9.55 10.46
CA GLN A 146 15.00 10.70 9.73
C GLN A 146 16.07 11.73 9.28
N ASN A 147 17.21 11.81 9.95
CA ASN A 147 18.31 12.70 9.60
C ASN A 147 19.06 12.33 8.30
N MET A 148 18.78 11.17 7.69
CA MET A 148 19.33 10.76 6.39
C MET A 148 18.46 11.16 5.18
N HIS A 149 17.46 12.03 5.38
CA HIS A 149 16.50 12.47 4.35
C HIS A 149 16.78 13.88 3.78
N HIS A 150 17.96 14.46 4.06
CA HIS A 150 18.29 15.87 3.79
C HIS A 150 18.37 16.30 2.30
N ASP A 151 18.46 15.37 1.35
CA ASP A 151 18.73 15.71 -0.07
C ASP A 151 17.49 15.82 -0.97
N SER A 152 16.30 15.91 -0.39
CA SER A 152 15.05 16.00 -1.13
C SER A 152 14.33 17.32 -0.83
N GLN A 153 14.20 18.16 -1.85
CA GLN A 153 13.48 19.42 -1.77
C GLN A 153 12.00 19.12 -1.57
N TYR A 154 11.44 19.48 -0.42
CA TYR A 154 10.03 19.30 -0.08
C TYR A 154 9.40 20.64 0.29
N THR A 155 8.12 20.82 -0.02
CA THR A 155 7.31 21.94 0.47
C THR A 155 6.96 21.72 1.95
N ASP A 156 6.70 22.79 2.71
CA ASP A 156 6.43 22.74 4.15
C ASP A 156 5.21 21.86 4.54
N ASP A 157 4.29 21.62 3.58
CA ASP A 157 3.12 20.76 3.76
C ASP A 157 3.45 19.26 3.81
N ALA A 158 4.64 18.84 3.35
CA ALA A 158 5.03 17.43 3.28
C ALA A 158 5.57 16.87 4.62
N ARG A 159 5.91 17.73 5.59
CA ARG A 159 6.54 17.34 6.87
C ARG A 159 5.81 16.24 7.67
N PRO A 160 4.46 16.19 7.73
CA PRO A 160 3.74 15.12 8.43
C PRO A 160 3.77 13.74 7.74
N TYR A 161 4.30 13.66 6.51
CA TYR A 161 4.22 12.50 5.63
C TYR A 161 5.58 11.82 5.39
N LEU A 162 6.66 12.34 6.01
CA LEU A 162 8.03 11.99 5.67
C LEU A 162 8.58 10.69 6.28
N SER A 163 7.83 9.96 7.10
CA SER A 163 8.21 8.60 7.52
C SER A 163 7.08 7.92 8.29
N MET A 164 6.76 6.66 7.99
CA MET A 164 6.18 5.81 9.05
C MET A 164 7.29 5.52 10.05
N THR A 165 7.03 5.76 11.33
CA THR A 165 7.88 5.30 12.43
C THR A 165 7.11 4.23 13.19
N PHE A 166 7.45 2.96 13.03
CA PHE A 166 6.81 1.89 13.80
C PHE A 166 7.40 1.86 15.21
N ALA A 167 6.57 1.71 16.23
CA ALA A 167 7.07 1.33 17.54
C ALA A 167 7.69 -0.08 17.44
N SER A 168 8.81 -0.32 18.13
CA SER A 168 9.58 -1.58 18.06
C SER A 168 8.76 -2.84 18.37
N ASN A 169 7.59 -2.68 19.01
CA ASN A 169 6.65 -3.73 19.40
C ASN A 169 5.48 -3.93 18.43
N GLN A 170 5.33 -3.11 17.39
CA GLN A 170 4.31 -3.27 16.34
C GLN A 170 4.81 -4.12 15.16
N TYR A 171 6.06 -4.56 15.23
CA TYR A 171 6.70 -5.32 14.17
C TYR A 171 6.34 -6.81 14.28
N ILE A 172 5.39 -7.25 13.48
CA ILE A 172 5.17 -8.68 13.27
C ILE A 172 6.27 -9.15 12.31
N LYS A 173 7.40 -9.60 12.88
CA LYS A 173 8.43 -10.30 12.10
C LYS A 173 7.75 -11.41 11.31
N ASN A 174 7.96 -11.43 10.00
CA ASN A 174 7.71 -12.60 9.19
C ASN A 174 8.61 -13.73 9.73
N THR A 175 8.04 -14.64 10.53
CA THR A 175 8.77 -15.73 11.17
C THR A 175 9.25 -16.79 10.17
N GLY A 176 8.93 -16.65 8.88
CA GLY A 176 9.33 -17.56 7.81
C GLY A 176 10.65 -17.26 7.11
N ALA A 177 11.31 -16.13 7.39
CA ALA A 177 12.63 -15.83 6.85
C ALA A 177 13.71 -16.25 7.86
N THR A 178 14.02 -17.56 7.89
CA THR A 178 15.27 -18.05 8.49
C THR A 178 16.47 -17.46 7.75
N THR A 179 17.43 -17.02 8.57
CA THR A 179 18.74 -16.42 8.28
C THR A 179 19.53 -17.02 7.14
#